data_AF-Q8F0E8-F1
#
_entry.id   AF-Q8F0E8-F1
#
_cell.length_a   1.000
_cell.length_b   1.000
_cell.length_c   1.000
_cell.angle_alpha   90.00
_cell.angle_beta   90.00
_cell.angle_gamma   90.00
#
_symmetry.space_group_name_H-M   'P 1'
#
loop_
_entity.id
_entity.type
_entity.pdbx_description
1 polymer ?
#
loop_
_entity_poly.entity_id
_entity_poly.type
_entity_poly.pdbx_seq_one_letter_code
_entity_poly.pdbx_strand_id
1 'polypeptide(L)'
;MEPEPRYKIFKAKPILTFYIFGVMSVLLLLTAPFWALNGEYGTVLFIAFPFSIGLLMEFHFLFIFAKTLTIKRKLLYVGIVTILSAGFSIFIFLIFGKEGLICILMAFPIAFLLIFMGVWIGSYIYLKNLSKYLVVLIVLCFNVSAYIYDRNDRNLEKQKVQTSLEINASKKEVWNRIISPFEFGEAGNFFLRNGVSYPVSMRIVKQNEKLFLFCNYTNGTTSANVDSFENLERFSFSFSEPQVTMKETSLYGEVEPKHIRGKVWAVLGEFRLIEVSENKTKVIATTEYVNGIGPKFYWKLWGDYLIDEIHRHVLTKIKNNIEQK
;
A
#
# COMPACT_ATOMS: atom_id res chain seq x y z
N MET A 1 2.90 42.33 -53.87
CA MET A 1 1.98 41.68 -52.91
C MET A 1 2.60 40.36 -52.50
N GLU A 2 3.28 40.34 -51.35
CA GLU A 2 3.71 39.10 -50.72
C GLU A 2 2.47 38.30 -50.26
N PRO A 3 2.42 36.97 -50.49
CA PRO A 3 1.38 36.15 -49.92
C PRO A 3 1.59 35.99 -48.40
N GLU A 4 0.58 36.41 -47.63
CA GLU A 4 0.48 36.29 -46.18
C GLU A 4 0.81 34.89 -45.60
N PRO A 5 1.23 34.80 -44.32
CA PRO A 5 1.76 33.61 -43.65
C PRO A 5 0.69 32.56 -43.25
N ARG A 6 -0.42 32.47 -43.98
CA ARG A 6 -1.59 31.63 -43.62
C ARG A 6 -1.29 30.12 -43.65
N TYR A 7 -0.30 29.70 -44.44
CA TYR A 7 0.10 28.29 -44.56
C TYR A 7 0.90 27.77 -43.35
N LYS A 8 1.66 28.62 -42.64
CA LYS A 8 2.44 28.20 -41.45
C LYS A 8 1.56 27.99 -40.21
N ILE A 9 0.47 28.75 -40.08
CA ILE A 9 -0.43 28.73 -38.91
C ILE A 9 -1.20 27.40 -38.79
N PHE A 10 -1.55 26.76 -39.91
CA PHE A 10 -2.32 25.50 -39.90
C PHE A 10 -1.50 24.26 -39.48
N LYS A 11 -0.21 24.22 -39.80
CA LYS A 11 0.70 23.14 -39.33
C LYS A 11 1.14 23.31 -37.88
N ALA A 12 1.14 24.55 -37.35
CA ALA A 12 1.55 24.83 -35.97
C ALA A 12 0.58 24.27 -34.91
N LYS A 13 -0.74 24.28 -35.19
CA LYS A 13 -1.77 23.83 -34.24
C LYS A 13 -1.69 22.34 -33.83
N PRO A 14 -1.50 21.37 -34.75
CA PRO A 14 -1.34 19.96 -34.37
C PRO A 14 -0.01 19.70 -33.67
N ILE A 15 1.07 20.39 -34.07
CA ILE A 15 2.40 20.28 -33.44
C ILE A 15 2.34 20.80 -31.99
N LEU A 16 1.71 21.96 -31.77
CA LEU A 16 1.54 22.51 -30.42
C LEU A 16 0.71 21.59 -29.52
N THR A 17 -0.35 20.99 -30.06
CA THR A 17 -1.19 20.05 -29.32
C THR A 17 -0.42 18.80 -28.89
N PHE A 18 0.45 18.28 -29.77
CA PHE A 18 1.34 17.17 -29.48
C PHE A 18 2.27 17.48 -28.30
N TYR A 19 2.99 18.61 -28.36
CA TYR A 19 3.90 19.00 -27.29
C TYR A 19 3.19 19.22 -25.96
N ILE A 20 1.99 19.82 -25.95
CA ILE A 20 1.24 20.05 -24.72
C ILE A 20 0.91 18.74 -24.01
N PHE A 21 0.31 17.76 -24.70
CA PHE A 21 -0.09 16.51 -24.05
C PHE A 21 1.12 15.65 -23.66
N GLY A 22 2.16 15.59 -24.51
CA GLY A 22 3.40 14.90 -24.17
C GLY A 22 4.08 15.50 -22.93
N VAL A 23 4.18 16.83 -22.85
CA VAL A 23 4.76 17.54 -21.70
C VAL A 23 3.90 17.33 -20.45
N MET A 24 2.57 17.38 -20.55
CA MET A 24 1.69 17.11 -19.41
C MET A 24 1.87 15.69 -18.85
N SER A 25 1.96 14.68 -19.72
CA SER A 25 2.22 13.29 -19.29
C SER A 25 3.55 13.16 -18.56
N VAL A 26 4.63 13.72 -19.13
CA VAL A 26 5.97 13.68 -18.53
C VAL A 26 5.99 14.43 -17.20
N LEU A 27 5.35 15.60 -17.12
CA LEU A 27 5.27 16.38 -15.90
C LEU A 27 4.55 15.60 -14.80
N LEU A 28 3.38 15.01 -15.09
CA LEU A 28 2.66 14.16 -14.12
C LEU A 28 3.52 12.99 -13.63
N LEU A 29 4.14 12.26 -14.57
CA LEU A 29 5.02 11.13 -14.25
C LEU A 29 6.19 11.53 -13.35
N LEU A 30 6.81 12.69 -13.59
CA LEU A 30 7.92 13.18 -12.79
C LEU A 30 7.46 13.73 -11.44
N THR A 31 6.30 14.38 -11.35
CA THR A 31 5.78 14.90 -10.08
C THR A 31 5.33 13.82 -9.10
N ALA A 32 4.89 12.65 -9.60
CA ALA A 32 4.40 11.55 -8.77
C ALA A 32 5.41 11.05 -7.72
N PRO A 33 6.66 10.72 -8.08
CA PRO A 33 7.70 10.41 -7.11
C PRO A 33 7.97 11.52 -6.09
N PHE A 34 7.94 12.79 -6.50
CA PHE A 34 8.17 13.90 -5.56
C PHE A 34 7.07 14.01 -4.52
N TRP A 35 5.82 13.71 -4.89
CA TRP A 35 4.73 13.65 -3.92
C TRP A 35 4.93 12.51 -2.91
N ALA A 36 5.31 11.34 -3.41
CA ALA A 36 5.67 10.20 -2.58
C ALA A 36 6.87 10.55 -1.64
N LEU A 37 7.90 11.21 -2.13
CA LEU A 37 9.06 11.62 -1.30
C LEU A 37 8.69 12.59 -0.17
N ASN A 38 7.62 13.37 -0.34
CA ASN A 38 7.08 14.30 0.64
C ASN A 38 6.11 13.65 1.65
N GLY A 39 5.87 12.35 1.55
CA GLY A 39 4.94 11.68 2.46
C GLY A 39 3.48 11.81 2.06
N GLU A 40 3.15 12.25 0.84
CA GLU A 40 1.75 12.39 0.39
C GLU A 40 1.27 11.10 -0.31
N TYR A 41 0.76 10.17 0.49
CA TYR A 41 0.32 8.83 0.04
C TYR A 41 -1.19 8.70 0.15
N GLY A 42 -1.86 9.49 -0.67
CA GLY A 42 -3.32 9.54 -0.70
C GLY A 42 -3.91 9.11 -2.03
N THR A 43 -5.18 9.42 -2.17
CA THR A 43 -5.99 9.23 -3.38
C THR A 43 -5.34 9.87 -4.60
N VAL A 44 -4.64 11.00 -4.49
CA VAL A 44 -4.01 11.58 -5.70
C VAL A 44 -2.91 10.68 -6.25
N LEU A 45 -2.06 10.15 -5.38
CA LEU A 45 -0.92 9.31 -5.76
C LEU A 45 -1.38 7.98 -6.35
N PHE A 46 -2.36 7.32 -5.73
CA PHE A 46 -2.78 5.97 -6.11
C PHE A 46 -3.98 5.91 -7.03
N ILE A 47 -4.76 7.00 -7.17
CA ILE A 47 -5.91 7.06 -8.06
C ILE A 47 -5.73 8.06 -9.19
N ALA A 48 -5.60 9.34 -8.86
CA ALA A 48 -5.68 10.40 -9.86
C ALA A 48 -4.50 10.40 -10.83
N PHE A 49 -3.28 10.18 -10.33
CA PHE A 49 -2.07 10.09 -11.14
C PHE A 49 -2.09 8.89 -12.10
N PRO A 50 -2.27 7.63 -11.65
CA PRO A 50 -2.34 6.48 -12.56
C PRO A 50 -3.40 6.66 -13.65
N PHE A 51 -4.61 7.11 -13.29
CA PHE A 51 -5.67 7.38 -14.25
C PHE A 51 -5.29 8.46 -15.28
N SER A 52 -4.75 9.58 -14.82
CA SER A 52 -4.38 10.72 -15.68
C SER A 52 -3.24 10.37 -16.62
N ILE A 53 -2.25 9.61 -16.14
CA ILE A 53 -1.14 9.09 -16.96
C ILE A 53 -1.69 8.23 -18.08
N GLY A 54 -2.54 7.24 -17.77
CA GLY A 54 -3.14 6.37 -18.78
C GLY A 54 -3.93 7.16 -19.83
N LEU A 55 -4.76 8.11 -19.38
CA LEU A 55 -5.59 8.94 -20.25
C LEU A 55 -4.76 9.81 -21.19
N LEU A 56 -3.76 10.52 -20.67
CA LEU A 56 -2.92 11.40 -21.47
C LEU A 56 -2.00 10.61 -22.43
N MET A 57 -1.43 9.51 -21.96
CA MET A 57 -0.54 8.66 -22.77
C MET A 57 -1.28 8.06 -23.97
N GLU A 58 -2.49 7.52 -23.77
CA GLU A 58 -3.28 6.99 -24.87
C GLU A 58 -3.75 8.07 -25.84
N PHE A 59 -4.24 9.21 -25.31
CA PHE A 59 -4.69 10.30 -26.17
C PHE A 59 -3.54 10.83 -27.04
N HIS A 60 -2.35 10.99 -26.45
CA HIS A 60 -1.15 11.39 -27.18
C HIS A 60 -0.71 10.34 -28.19
N PHE A 61 -0.71 9.06 -27.82
CA PHE A 61 -0.36 7.95 -28.71
C PHE A 61 -1.27 7.90 -29.95
N LEU A 62 -2.59 7.91 -29.75
CA LEU A 62 -3.54 7.89 -30.86
C LEU A 62 -3.45 9.15 -31.72
N PHE A 63 -3.19 10.31 -31.14
CA PHE A 63 -2.97 11.54 -31.91
C PHE A 63 -1.82 11.40 -32.93
N ILE A 64 -0.76 10.67 -32.59
CA ILE A 64 0.38 10.42 -33.47
C ILE A 64 0.05 9.34 -34.51
N PHE A 65 -0.47 8.20 -34.06
CA PHE A 65 -0.47 6.97 -34.86
C PHE A 65 -1.82 6.63 -35.50
N ALA A 66 -2.93 7.28 -35.12
CA ALA A 66 -4.27 6.82 -35.50
C ALA A 66 -4.56 6.83 -37.01
N LYS A 67 -3.92 7.69 -37.80
CA LYS A 67 -4.10 7.72 -39.27
C LYS A 67 -3.61 6.43 -39.96
N THR A 68 -2.75 5.68 -39.29
CA THR A 68 -2.09 4.46 -39.78
C THR A 68 -2.68 3.17 -39.20
N LEU A 69 -3.69 3.27 -38.34
CA LEU A 69 -4.16 2.14 -37.51
C LEU A 69 -5.58 1.67 -37.86
N THR A 70 -5.71 0.37 -38.14
CA THR A 70 -7.00 -0.34 -38.28
C THR A 70 -7.71 -0.49 -36.92
N ILE A 71 -9.05 -0.61 -36.92
CA ILE A 71 -9.88 -0.76 -35.70
C ILE A 71 -9.45 -1.94 -34.81
N LYS A 72 -9.20 -3.12 -35.38
CA LYS A 72 -8.70 -4.29 -34.60
C LYS A 72 -7.35 -4.01 -33.93
N ARG A 73 -6.48 -3.24 -34.60
CA ARG A 73 -5.19 -2.85 -34.06
C ARG A 73 -5.34 -1.85 -32.91
N LYS A 74 -6.32 -0.95 -32.94
CA LYS A 74 -6.57 0.04 -31.88
C LYS A 74 -6.83 -0.61 -30.52
N LEU A 75 -7.63 -1.68 -30.47
CA LEU A 75 -7.88 -2.44 -29.22
C LEU A 75 -6.61 -3.12 -28.66
N LEU A 76 -5.76 -3.66 -29.54
CA LEU A 76 -4.46 -4.22 -29.14
C LEU A 76 -3.54 -3.14 -28.56
N TYR A 77 -3.56 -1.93 -29.12
CA TYR A 77 -2.74 -0.81 -28.64
C TYR A 77 -3.17 -0.30 -27.26
N VAL A 78 -4.44 -0.38 -26.88
CA VAL A 78 -4.89 -0.09 -25.50
C VAL A 78 -4.11 -0.94 -24.50
N GLY A 79 -3.97 -2.24 -24.76
CA GLY A 79 -3.19 -3.14 -23.91
C GLY A 79 -1.71 -2.76 -23.86
N ILE A 80 -1.10 -2.48 -25.02
CA ILE A 80 0.31 -2.10 -25.13
C ILE A 80 0.60 -0.80 -24.38
N VAL A 81 -0.20 0.25 -24.60
CA VAL A 81 -0.03 1.56 -23.97
C VAL A 81 -0.25 1.46 -22.45
N THR A 82 -1.20 0.63 -22.01
CA THR A 82 -1.39 0.33 -20.58
C THR A 82 -0.12 -0.27 -19.97
N ILE A 83 0.43 -1.33 -20.59
CA ILE A 83 1.63 -2.02 -20.11
C ILE A 83 2.84 -1.07 -20.10
N LEU A 84 3.04 -0.30 -21.17
CA LEU A 84 4.14 0.66 -21.26
C LEU A 84 4.01 1.77 -20.22
N SER A 85 2.81 2.31 -20.02
CA SER A 85 2.56 3.36 -19.02
C SER A 85 2.77 2.85 -17.60
N ALA A 86 2.31 1.63 -17.30
CA ALA A 86 2.53 0.98 -16.01
C ALA A 86 4.01 0.67 -15.77
N GLY A 87 4.70 0.07 -16.75
CA GLY A 87 6.12 -0.24 -16.68
C GLY A 87 6.99 1.01 -16.50
N PHE A 88 6.68 2.07 -17.24
CA PHE A 88 7.39 3.34 -17.11
C PHE A 88 7.13 4.01 -15.76
N SER A 89 5.90 3.96 -15.25
CA SER A 89 5.57 4.46 -13.92
C SER A 89 6.38 3.71 -12.84
N ILE A 90 6.41 2.37 -12.88
CA ILE A 90 7.21 1.55 -11.97
C ILE A 90 8.68 1.93 -12.03
N PHE A 91 9.24 2.04 -13.24
CA PHE A 91 10.64 2.41 -13.45
C PHE A 91 10.98 3.78 -12.83
N ILE A 92 10.11 4.77 -13.04
CA ILE A 92 10.25 6.11 -12.47
C ILE A 92 10.17 6.09 -10.94
N PHE A 93 9.25 5.32 -10.34
CA PHE A 93 9.17 5.18 -8.88
C PHE A 93 10.39 4.46 -8.29
N LEU A 94 10.94 3.45 -8.97
CA LEU A 94 12.16 2.78 -8.54
C LEU A 94 13.37 3.72 -8.52
N ILE A 95 13.52 4.57 -9.54
CA ILE A 95 14.64 5.51 -9.64
C ILE A 95 14.43 6.70 -8.71
N PHE A 96 13.29 7.38 -8.79
CA PHE A 96 13.10 8.68 -8.14
C PHE A 96 12.39 8.58 -6.80
N GLY A 97 11.45 7.65 -6.64
CA GLY A 97 10.62 7.53 -5.44
C GLY A 97 11.38 6.98 -4.24
N LYS A 98 12.53 6.32 -4.46
CA LYS A 98 13.26 5.54 -3.44
C LYS A 98 12.35 4.54 -2.72
N GLU A 99 11.33 4.06 -3.43
CA GLU A 99 10.41 3.07 -2.92
C GLU A 99 11.05 1.69 -2.98
N GLY A 100 10.66 0.83 -2.04
CA GLY A 100 11.02 -0.57 -2.10
C GLY A 100 10.13 -1.35 -3.08
N LEU A 101 10.64 -2.51 -3.48
CA LEU A 101 9.97 -3.36 -4.47
C LEU A 101 8.63 -3.91 -3.97
N ILE A 102 8.51 -4.17 -2.67
CA ILE A 102 7.31 -4.77 -2.08
C ILE A 102 6.16 -3.74 -2.02
N CYS A 103 6.42 -2.48 -1.68
CA CYS A 103 5.41 -1.42 -1.75
C CYS A 103 4.90 -1.19 -3.18
N ILE A 104 5.79 -1.22 -4.18
CA ILE A 104 5.39 -1.13 -5.59
C ILE A 104 4.53 -2.33 -6.00
N LEU A 105 4.92 -3.54 -5.58
CA LEU A 105 4.13 -4.74 -5.84
C LEU A 105 2.73 -4.64 -5.22
N MET A 106 2.63 -4.10 -4.01
CA MET A 106 1.36 -3.87 -3.32
C MET A 106 0.53 -2.77 -3.99
N ALA A 107 1.13 -1.71 -4.54
CA ALA A 107 0.42 -0.62 -5.22
C ALA A 107 0.05 -0.96 -6.67
N PHE A 108 0.73 -1.91 -7.29
CA PHE A 108 0.57 -2.25 -8.71
C PHE A 108 -0.86 -2.60 -9.11
N PRO A 109 -1.64 -3.43 -8.38
CA PRO A 109 -2.98 -3.82 -8.81
C PRO A 109 -3.93 -2.63 -9.00
N ILE A 110 -3.93 -1.68 -8.06
CA ILE A 110 -4.80 -0.49 -8.16
C ILE A 110 -4.28 0.48 -9.24
N ALA A 111 -2.96 0.71 -9.31
CA ALA A 111 -2.37 1.60 -10.30
C ALA A 111 -2.60 1.08 -11.73
N PHE A 112 -2.38 -0.20 -11.98
CA PHE A 112 -2.58 -0.83 -13.28
C PHE A 112 -4.03 -0.72 -13.74
N LEU A 113 -4.98 -1.03 -12.85
CA LEU A 113 -6.41 -0.93 -13.15
C LEU A 113 -6.81 0.49 -13.56
N LEU A 114 -6.30 1.50 -12.86
CA LEU A 114 -6.64 2.89 -13.13
C LEU A 114 -5.93 3.46 -14.35
N ILE A 115 -4.69 3.06 -14.62
CA ILE A 115 -4.02 3.34 -15.90
C ILE A 115 -4.87 2.76 -17.04
N PHE A 116 -5.30 1.50 -16.93
CA PHE A 116 -6.13 0.87 -17.94
C PHE A 116 -7.45 1.63 -18.17
N MET A 117 -8.15 2.04 -17.10
CA MET A 117 -9.35 2.86 -17.21
C MET A 117 -9.07 4.21 -17.88
N GLY A 118 -7.96 4.86 -17.54
CA GLY A 118 -7.51 6.10 -18.17
C GLY A 118 -7.28 5.93 -19.66
N VAL A 119 -6.50 4.91 -20.05
CA VAL A 119 -6.25 4.55 -21.46
C VAL A 119 -7.57 4.30 -22.19
N TRP A 120 -8.49 3.54 -21.60
CA TRP A 120 -9.77 3.22 -22.23
C TRP A 120 -10.63 4.48 -22.48
N ILE A 121 -10.68 5.41 -21.52
CA ILE A 121 -11.37 6.69 -21.68
C ILE A 121 -10.66 7.59 -22.70
N GLY A 122 -9.33 7.66 -22.66
CA GLY A 122 -8.53 8.42 -23.64
C GLY A 122 -8.78 7.92 -25.07
N SER A 123 -8.83 6.61 -25.26
CA SER A 123 -9.26 5.97 -26.51
C SER A 123 -10.66 6.39 -26.92
N TYR A 124 -11.63 6.32 -26.01
CA TYR A 124 -13.01 6.67 -26.31
C TYR A 124 -13.14 8.13 -26.79
N ILE A 125 -12.53 9.07 -26.06
CA ILE A 125 -12.54 10.50 -26.40
C ILE A 125 -11.97 10.73 -27.79
N TYR A 126 -10.82 10.11 -28.08
CA TYR A 126 -10.16 10.24 -29.37
C TYR A 126 -10.99 9.64 -30.52
N LEU A 127 -11.49 8.40 -30.35
CA LEU A 127 -12.21 7.67 -31.40
C LEU A 127 -13.58 8.25 -31.71
N LYS A 128 -14.24 8.86 -30.73
CA LYS A 128 -15.48 9.61 -30.92
C LYS A 128 -15.26 11.05 -31.39
N ASN A 129 -14.01 11.43 -31.63
CA ASN A 129 -13.62 12.77 -32.07
C ASN A 129 -14.17 13.87 -31.14
N LEU A 130 -14.20 13.58 -29.84
CA LEU A 130 -14.62 14.56 -28.83
C LEU A 130 -13.54 15.64 -28.69
N SER A 131 -13.92 16.76 -28.09
CA SER A 131 -13.01 17.88 -27.88
C SER A 131 -11.79 17.46 -27.06
N LYS A 132 -10.58 17.74 -27.56
CA LYS A 132 -9.33 17.56 -26.82
C LYS A 132 -9.27 18.33 -25.50
N TYR A 133 -10.05 19.41 -25.37
CA TYR A 133 -10.16 20.16 -24.11
C TYR A 133 -10.83 19.33 -23.00
N LEU A 134 -11.62 18.31 -23.36
CA LEU A 134 -12.21 17.37 -22.40
C LEU A 134 -11.14 16.57 -21.66
N VAL A 135 -10.05 16.17 -22.34
CA VAL A 135 -8.91 15.48 -21.72
C VAL A 135 -8.29 16.36 -20.64
N VAL A 136 -8.00 17.62 -20.99
CA VAL A 136 -7.42 18.60 -20.06
C VAL A 136 -8.36 18.84 -18.87
N LEU A 137 -9.66 19.01 -19.13
CA LEU A 137 -10.67 19.24 -18.11
C LEU A 137 -10.77 18.04 -17.15
N ILE A 138 -10.82 16.81 -17.67
CA ILE A 138 -10.88 15.58 -16.86
C ILE A 138 -9.64 15.49 -15.98
N VAL A 139 -8.45 15.64 -16.55
CA VAL A 139 -7.19 15.57 -15.79
C VAL A 139 -7.17 16.63 -14.69
N LEU A 140 -7.50 17.88 -15.02
CA LEU A 140 -7.50 18.97 -14.04
C LEU A 140 -8.52 18.71 -12.91
N CYS A 141 -9.79 18.51 -13.26
CA CYS A 141 -10.85 18.33 -12.28
C CYS A 141 -10.63 17.09 -11.41
N PHE A 142 -10.14 15.99 -11.99
CA PHE A 142 -9.95 14.74 -11.26
C PHE A 142 -8.80 14.85 -10.25
N ASN A 143 -7.65 15.43 -10.66
CA ASN A 143 -6.52 15.64 -9.75
C ASN A 143 -6.83 16.67 -8.66
N VAL A 144 -7.49 17.78 -9.00
CA VAL A 144 -7.91 18.79 -8.01
C VAL A 144 -8.91 18.19 -7.01
N SER A 145 -9.89 17.41 -7.48
CA SER A 145 -10.87 16.76 -6.59
C SER A 145 -10.19 15.75 -5.66
N ALA A 146 -9.28 14.93 -6.18
CA ALA A 146 -8.52 13.99 -5.35
C ALA A 146 -7.65 14.71 -4.32
N TYR A 147 -7.02 15.85 -4.69
CA TYR A 147 -6.22 16.63 -3.77
C TYR A 147 -7.06 17.24 -2.64
N ILE A 148 -8.23 17.79 -2.97
CA ILE A 148 -9.19 18.30 -1.97
C ILE A 148 -9.64 17.16 -1.05
N TYR A 149 -9.91 15.98 -1.60
CA TYR A 149 -10.29 14.80 -0.83
C TYR A 149 -9.20 14.42 0.17
N ASP A 150 -7.95 14.24 -0.27
CA ASP A 150 -6.84 13.88 0.60
C ASP A 150 -6.57 14.94 1.69
N ARG A 151 -6.77 16.22 1.36
CA ARG A 151 -6.59 17.31 2.33
C ARG A 151 -7.63 17.27 3.47
N ASN A 152 -8.83 16.80 3.15
CA ASN A 152 -9.96 16.67 4.07
C ASN A 152 -9.96 15.33 4.80
N ASP A 153 -9.43 14.26 4.20
CA ASP A 153 -9.38 12.90 4.77
C ASP A 153 -8.18 12.72 5.73
N ARG A 154 -8.19 13.44 6.85
CA ARG A 154 -7.12 13.34 7.88
C ARG A 154 -7.44 12.43 9.05
N ASN A 155 -8.63 11.83 9.06
CA ASN A 155 -9.04 10.97 10.17
C ASN A 155 -8.26 9.66 10.13
N LEU A 156 -7.42 9.42 11.14
CA LEU A 156 -6.78 8.13 11.36
C LEU A 156 -7.78 7.21 12.07
N GLU A 157 -8.66 6.60 11.28
CA GLU A 157 -9.58 5.60 11.81
C GLU A 157 -8.82 4.34 12.23
N LYS A 158 -9.06 3.92 13.47
CA LYS A 158 -8.54 2.65 13.97
C LYS A 158 -9.28 1.50 13.30
N GLN A 159 -8.52 0.60 12.72
CA GLN A 159 -8.99 -0.65 12.15
C GLN A 159 -8.71 -1.78 13.14
N LYS A 160 -9.55 -2.82 13.13
CA LYS A 160 -9.44 -3.96 14.05
C LYS A 160 -9.39 -5.26 13.27
N VAL A 161 -8.38 -6.08 13.56
CA VAL A 161 -8.18 -7.40 12.96
C VAL A 161 -8.20 -8.43 14.07
N GLN A 162 -8.93 -9.52 13.85
CA GLN A 162 -8.99 -10.65 14.78
C GLN A 162 -8.69 -11.95 14.05
N THR A 163 -7.79 -12.73 14.65
CA THR A 163 -7.40 -14.05 14.15
C THR A 163 -7.53 -15.03 15.30
N SER A 164 -8.09 -16.21 15.04
CA SER A 164 -8.23 -17.22 16.07
C SER A 164 -7.69 -18.56 15.63
N LEU A 165 -7.12 -19.30 16.57
CA LEU A 165 -6.58 -20.64 16.35
C LEU A 165 -6.83 -21.50 17.59
N GLU A 166 -7.14 -22.78 17.36
CA GLU A 166 -7.33 -23.77 18.42
C GLU A 166 -6.04 -24.54 18.67
N ILE A 167 -5.69 -24.71 19.94
CA ILE A 167 -4.52 -25.42 20.43
C ILE A 167 -5.00 -26.60 21.27
N ASN A 168 -4.48 -27.80 21.00
CA ASN A 168 -4.78 -29.04 21.71
C ASN A 168 -4.00 -29.08 23.04
N ALA A 169 -4.30 -28.12 23.92
CA ALA A 169 -3.77 -28.04 25.27
C ALA A 169 -4.74 -27.33 26.20
N SER A 170 -4.57 -27.58 27.51
CA SER A 170 -5.36 -26.91 28.55
C SER A 170 -5.14 -25.39 28.55
N LYS A 171 -6.14 -24.65 29.03
CA LYS A 171 -6.09 -23.18 29.12
C LYS A 171 -4.85 -22.70 29.89
N LYS A 172 -4.49 -23.44 30.95
CA LYS A 172 -3.32 -23.18 31.80
C LYS A 172 -2.00 -23.34 31.05
N GLU A 173 -1.86 -24.39 30.25
CA GLU A 173 -0.65 -24.61 29.46
C GLU A 173 -0.47 -23.52 28.40
N VAL A 174 -1.54 -23.20 27.67
CA VAL A 174 -1.53 -22.15 26.65
C VAL A 174 -1.21 -20.79 27.27
N TRP A 175 -1.84 -20.45 28.40
CA TRP A 175 -1.58 -19.22 29.12
C TRP A 175 -0.12 -19.08 29.53
N ASN A 176 0.42 -20.12 30.19
CA ASN A 176 1.82 -20.14 30.62
C ASN A 176 2.77 -19.94 29.44
N ARG A 177 2.45 -20.49 28.26
CA ARG A 177 3.29 -20.30 27.07
C ARG A 177 3.21 -18.87 26.52
N ILE A 178 2.01 -18.28 26.43
CA ILE A 178 1.82 -16.91 25.92
C ILE A 178 2.56 -15.88 26.77
N ILE A 179 2.58 -16.04 28.10
CA ILE A 179 3.24 -15.08 29.00
C ILE A 179 4.75 -15.34 29.19
N SER A 180 5.24 -16.48 28.70
CA SER A 180 6.66 -16.85 28.81
C SER A 180 7.47 -16.25 27.66
N PRO A 181 8.79 -16.07 27.84
CA PRO A 181 9.68 -15.73 26.72
C PRO A 181 9.53 -16.73 25.56
N PHE A 182 9.45 -16.19 24.34
CA PHE A 182 9.21 -16.97 23.13
C PHE A 182 10.09 -16.47 21.97
N GLU A 183 10.74 -17.41 21.28
CA GLU A 183 11.48 -17.20 20.03
C GLU A 183 10.65 -17.79 18.88
N PHE A 184 10.07 -16.95 18.03
CA PHE A 184 9.21 -17.34 16.90
C PHE A 184 10.00 -17.80 15.67
N GLY A 185 11.25 -17.34 15.55
CA GLY A 185 12.09 -17.56 14.38
C GLY A 185 11.50 -16.91 13.12
N GLU A 186 11.88 -17.44 11.95
CA GLU A 186 11.43 -16.87 10.67
C GLU A 186 9.96 -17.18 10.35
N ALA A 187 9.31 -16.20 9.72
CA ALA A 187 7.97 -16.32 9.17
C ALA A 187 7.99 -17.02 7.82
N GLY A 188 6.93 -17.78 7.50
CA GLY A 188 6.79 -18.43 6.18
C GLY A 188 6.22 -17.52 5.08
N ASN A 189 5.53 -16.45 5.46
CA ASN A 189 4.86 -15.55 4.52
C ASN A 189 5.85 -14.73 3.68
N PHE A 190 5.57 -14.59 2.38
CA PHE A 190 6.41 -13.87 1.43
C PHE A 190 6.67 -12.41 1.83
N PHE A 191 5.63 -11.66 2.19
CA PHE A 191 5.75 -10.24 2.51
C PHE A 191 6.50 -10.01 3.82
N LEU A 192 6.24 -10.85 4.82
CA LEU A 192 6.95 -10.82 6.11
C LEU A 192 8.46 -11.04 5.90
N ARG A 193 8.85 -11.98 5.04
CA ARG A 193 10.27 -12.26 4.76
C ARG A 193 10.97 -11.19 3.90
N ASN A 194 10.22 -10.38 3.15
CA ASN A 194 10.79 -9.44 2.18
C ASN A 194 10.59 -7.96 2.54
N GLY A 195 10.20 -7.67 3.78
CA GLY A 195 10.31 -6.33 4.32
C GLY A 195 9.30 -5.95 5.38
N VAL A 196 8.15 -6.61 5.46
CA VAL A 196 7.14 -6.34 6.49
C VAL A 196 7.65 -6.82 7.85
N SER A 197 7.60 -5.95 8.86
CA SER A 197 8.04 -6.28 10.22
C SER A 197 7.15 -7.34 10.85
N TYR A 198 7.76 -8.39 11.39
CA TYR A 198 7.09 -9.40 12.20
C TYR A 198 7.90 -9.73 13.46
N PRO A 199 7.25 -10.19 14.54
CA PRO A 199 7.93 -10.51 15.79
C PRO A 199 8.80 -11.76 15.63
N VAL A 200 10.06 -11.64 16.02
CA VAL A 200 11.06 -12.73 16.08
C VAL A 200 11.14 -13.26 17.49
N SER A 201 11.05 -12.39 18.50
CA SER A 201 10.93 -12.84 19.89
C SER A 201 10.22 -11.86 20.79
N MET A 202 9.74 -12.36 21.93
CA MET A 202 9.07 -11.56 22.95
C MET A 202 9.40 -12.02 24.36
N ARG A 203 9.32 -11.08 25.31
CA ARG A 203 9.39 -11.35 26.75
C ARG A 203 8.62 -10.31 27.54
N ILE A 204 8.00 -10.74 28.64
CA ILE A 204 7.35 -9.84 29.60
C ILE A 204 8.35 -9.53 30.71
N VAL A 205 8.49 -8.24 31.06
CA VAL A 205 9.42 -7.76 32.09
C VAL A 205 8.66 -6.88 33.06
N LYS A 206 8.89 -7.10 34.36
CA LYS A 206 8.38 -6.23 35.42
C LYS A 206 9.44 -5.16 35.74
N GLN A 207 9.07 -3.88 35.63
CA GLN A 207 9.91 -2.75 36.01
C GLN A 207 9.08 -1.75 36.81
N ASN A 208 9.54 -1.34 38.00
CA ASN A 208 8.85 -0.38 38.86
C ASN A 208 7.36 -0.71 39.04
N GLU A 209 7.07 -1.98 39.37
CA GLU A 209 5.73 -2.55 39.54
C GLU A 209 4.85 -2.61 38.29
N LYS A 210 5.27 -2.04 37.16
CA LYS A 210 4.58 -2.11 35.86
C LYS A 210 5.12 -3.27 35.02
N LEU A 211 4.23 -3.84 34.21
CA LEU A 211 4.57 -4.90 33.25
C LEU A 211 4.74 -4.32 31.86
N PHE A 212 5.80 -4.73 31.18
CA PHE A 212 6.11 -4.33 29.81
C PHE A 212 6.31 -5.57 28.94
N LEU A 213 5.77 -5.54 27.73
CA LEU A 213 6.04 -6.52 26.69
C LEU A 213 7.16 -5.99 25.80
N PHE A 214 8.33 -6.61 25.88
CA PHE A 214 9.46 -6.31 24.99
C PHE A 214 9.43 -7.28 23.81
N CYS A 215 9.45 -6.72 22.59
CA CYS A 215 9.42 -7.48 21.36
C CYS A 215 10.59 -7.10 20.45
N ASN A 216 11.28 -8.13 19.96
CA ASN A 216 12.23 -7.99 18.86
C ASN A 216 11.50 -8.31 17.56
N TYR A 217 11.51 -7.36 16.64
CA TYR A 217 11.00 -7.51 15.28
C TYR A 217 12.18 -7.61 14.31
N THR A 218 11.91 -8.07 13.09
CA THR A 218 12.92 -8.10 12.02
C THR A 218 13.54 -6.74 11.72
N ASN A 219 12.77 -5.65 11.83
CA ASN A 219 13.22 -4.31 11.46
C ASN A 219 13.58 -3.39 12.64
N GLY A 220 13.55 -3.91 13.87
CA GLY A 220 13.86 -3.14 15.08
C GLY A 220 13.26 -3.75 16.35
N THR A 221 13.35 -3.02 17.44
CA THR A 221 12.82 -3.45 18.74
C THR A 221 11.76 -2.47 19.23
N THR A 222 10.78 -2.97 19.98
CA THR A 222 9.74 -2.13 20.56
C THR A 222 9.34 -2.65 21.95
N SER A 223 8.76 -1.77 22.75
CA SER A 223 8.16 -2.11 24.04
C SER A 223 6.71 -1.62 24.07
N ALA A 224 5.82 -2.46 24.55
CA ALA A 224 4.43 -2.13 24.82
C ALA A 224 4.16 -2.14 26.33
N ASN A 225 3.28 -1.25 26.78
CA ASN A 225 2.75 -1.27 28.14
C ASN A 225 1.73 -2.40 28.22
N VAL A 226 1.79 -3.23 29.26
CA VAL A 226 0.73 -4.21 29.52
C VAL A 226 -0.44 -3.47 30.17
N ASP A 227 -1.58 -3.45 29.48
CA ASP A 227 -2.79 -2.75 29.94
C ASP A 227 -3.68 -3.66 30.78
N SER A 228 -3.76 -4.95 30.42
CA SER A 228 -4.51 -5.95 31.18
C SER A 228 -3.73 -7.27 31.29
N PHE A 229 -3.83 -7.89 32.47
CA PHE A 229 -3.23 -9.18 32.78
C PHE A 229 -4.22 -9.98 33.64
N GLU A 230 -5.27 -10.49 33.02
CA GLU A 230 -6.33 -11.27 33.64
C GLU A 230 -5.96 -12.76 33.54
N ASN A 231 -5.60 -13.37 34.66
CA ASN A 231 -5.03 -14.71 34.70
C ASN A 231 -5.92 -15.74 33.98
N LEU A 232 -5.31 -16.50 33.06
CA LEU A 232 -5.97 -17.51 32.21
C LEU A 232 -7.02 -16.95 31.24
N GLU A 233 -7.23 -15.64 31.11
CA GLU A 233 -8.31 -15.09 30.29
C GLU A 233 -7.83 -14.12 29.23
N ARG A 234 -7.11 -13.08 29.63
CA ARG A 234 -6.83 -11.94 28.76
C ARG A 234 -5.49 -11.29 29.08
N PHE A 235 -4.74 -11.03 28.02
CA PHE A 235 -3.51 -10.27 28.05
C PHE A 235 -3.54 -9.21 26.95
N SER A 236 -3.60 -7.92 27.33
CA SER A 236 -3.58 -6.82 26.35
C SER A 236 -2.45 -5.84 26.62
N PHE A 237 -1.99 -5.19 25.55
CA PHE A 237 -0.88 -4.26 25.60
C PHE A 237 -1.05 -3.14 24.56
N SER A 238 -0.52 -1.97 24.88
CA SER A 238 -0.56 -0.78 24.05
C SER A 238 0.83 -0.25 23.76
N PHE A 239 1.03 0.24 22.54
CA PHE A 239 2.30 0.81 22.13
C PHE A 239 2.29 2.31 22.34
N SER A 240 3.32 2.82 23.02
CA SER A 240 3.47 4.26 23.28
C SER A 240 3.97 5.02 22.06
N GLU A 241 4.64 4.33 21.13
CA GLU A 241 5.26 4.90 19.95
C GLU A 241 5.00 4.03 18.72
N PRO A 242 4.87 4.63 17.52
CA PRO A 242 4.77 3.89 16.27
C PRO A 242 5.96 2.95 16.03
N GLN A 243 5.69 1.68 15.70
CA GLN A 243 6.73 0.73 15.35
C GLN A 243 7.23 0.99 13.93
N VAL A 244 8.47 0.55 13.64
CA VAL A 244 8.92 0.36 12.27
C VAL A 244 8.18 -0.85 11.72
N THR A 245 7.16 -0.63 10.90
CA THR A 245 6.32 -1.71 10.35
C THR A 245 6.86 -2.29 9.05
N MET A 246 7.88 -1.66 8.45
CA MET A 246 8.51 -2.17 7.24
C MET A 246 9.90 -1.55 6.98
N LYS A 247 10.83 -2.35 6.43
CA LYS A 247 12.05 -1.89 5.73
C LYS A 247 12.18 -2.72 4.47
N GLU A 248 12.41 -2.06 3.34
CA GLU A 248 12.42 -2.75 2.06
C GLU A 248 13.72 -2.52 1.31
N THR A 249 14.09 -3.51 0.48
CA THR A 249 15.16 -3.37 -0.49
C THR A 249 14.75 -2.41 -1.59
N SER A 250 15.49 -1.32 -1.73
CA SER A 250 15.41 -0.39 -2.85
C SER A 250 16.67 -0.45 -3.70
N LEU A 251 16.68 0.26 -4.85
CA LEU A 251 17.90 0.48 -5.64
C LEU A 251 19.02 1.19 -4.86
N TYR A 252 18.69 1.83 -3.73
CA TYR A 252 19.62 2.60 -2.90
C TYR A 252 20.00 1.87 -1.60
N GLY A 253 19.66 0.58 -1.47
CA GLY A 253 19.85 -0.23 -0.26
C GLY A 253 18.56 -0.40 0.55
N GLU A 254 18.70 -0.86 1.79
CA GLU A 254 17.56 -0.99 2.72
C GLU A 254 17.07 0.38 3.17
N VAL A 255 15.81 0.67 2.90
CA VAL A 255 15.16 1.93 3.26
C VAL A 255 13.91 1.65 4.07
N GLU A 256 13.69 2.44 5.12
CA GLU A 256 12.38 2.54 5.77
C GLU A 256 11.48 3.41 4.88
N PRO A 257 10.39 2.88 4.29
CA PRO A 257 9.56 3.67 3.41
C PRO A 257 8.90 4.83 4.18
N LYS A 258 9.09 6.06 3.70
CA LYS A 258 8.59 7.28 4.37
C LYS A 258 7.07 7.30 4.57
N HIS A 259 6.33 6.52 3.78
CA HIS A 259 4.88 6.42 3.84
C HIS A 259 4.34 5.55 4.96
N ILE A 260 5.23 4.83 5.65
CA ILE A 260 4.84 3.84 6.65
C ILE A 260 5.10 4.38 8.05
N ARG A 261 6.25 5.01 8.28
CA ARG A 261 6.65 5.49 9.60
C ARG A 261 5.61 6.48 10.17
N GLY A 262 5.00 6.11 11.29
CA GLY A 262 3.99 6.93 11.96
C GLY A 262 2.64 7.03 11.25
N LYS A 263 2.49 6.41 10.07
CA LYS A 263 1.24 6.37 9.30
C LYS A 263 0.52 5.04 9.41
N VAL A 264 1.28 3.94 9.48
CA VAL A 264 0.73 2.60 9.68
C VAL A 264 1.45 1.95 10.85
N TRP A 265 0.72 1.78 11.96
CA TRP A 265 1.29 1.20 13.18
C TRP A 265 0.21 0.59 14.07
N ALA A 266 0.61 -0.39 14.89
CA ALA A 266 -0.27 -1.07 15.81
C ALA A 266 -0.41 -0.27 17.11
N VAL A 267 -1.63 0.05 17.49
CA VAL A 267 -1.93 0.82 18.70
C VAL A 267 -2.11 -0.12 19.90
N LEU A 268 -2.82 -1.23 19.71
CA LEU A 268 -3.15 -2.19 20.75
C LEU A 268 -3.04 -3.62 20.20
N GLY A 269 -2.51 -4.52 21.03
CA GLY A 269 -2.58 -5.96 20.83
C GLY A 269 -3.27 -6.64 22.02
N GLU A 270 -3.99 -7.72 21.75
CA GLU A 270 -4.66 -8.54 22.78
C GLU A 270 -4.62 -10.01 22.42
N PHE A 271 -4.35 -10.86 23.41
CA PHE A 271 -4.61 -12.29 23.39
C PHE A 271 -5.74 -12.62 24.36
N ARG A 272 -6.74 -13.36 23.89
CA ARG A 272 -7.85 -13.87 24.70
C ARG A 272 -7.95 -15.39 24.59
N LEU A 273 -8.09 -16.07 25.72
CA LEU A 273 -8.20 -17.52 25.79
C LEU A 273 -9.63 -17.94 26.11
N ILE A 274 -10.18 -18.82 25.30
CA ILE A 274 -11.50 -19.43 25.49
C ILE A 274 -11.30 -20.93 25.60
N GLU A 275 -11.77 -21.52 26.71
CA GLU A 275 -11.75 -22.96 26.88
C GLU A 275 -12.80 -23.62 25.98
N VAL A 276 -12.39 -24.60 25.17
CA VAL A 276 -13.27 -25.38 24.31
C VAL A 276 -13.54 -26.75 24.96
N SER A 277 -12.52 -27.34 25.56
CA SER A 277 -12.59 -28.51 26.45
C SER A 277 -11.35 -28.56 27.35
N GLU A 278 -11.29 -29.51 28.28
CA GLU A 278 -10.19 -29.66 29.25
C GLU A 278 -8.78 -29.62 28.60
N ASN A 279 -8.64 -30.22 27.41
CA ASN A 279 -7.38 -30.27 26.65
C ASN A 279 -7.44 -29.50 25.33
N LYS A 280 -8.33 -28.52 25.21
CA LYS A 280 -8.46 -27.71 23.99
C LYS A 280 -8.82 -26.28 24.29
N THR A 281 -7.98 -25.35 23.81
CA THR A 281 -8.15 -23.92 24.05
C THR A 281 -8.14 -23.17 22.73
N LYS A 282 -9.10 -22.27 22.54
CA LYS A 282 -9.12 -21.31 21.45
C LYS A 282 -8.43 -20.02 21.89
N VAL A 283 -7.42 -19.60 21.14
CA VAL A 283 -6.74 -18.32 21.33
C VAL A 283 -7.23 -17.36 20.26
N ILE A 284 -7.63 -16.16 20.68
CA ILE A 284 -8.01 -15.05 19.80
C ILE A 284 -6.95 -13.97 19.95
N ALA A 285 -6.21 -13.69 18.87
CA ALA A 285 -5.34 -12.53 18.76
C ALA A 285 -6.12 -11.38 18.12
N THR A 286 -6.01 -10.19 18.71
CA THR A 286 -6.64 -8.97 18.23
C THR A 286 -5.59 -7.89 18.12
N THR A 287 -5.56 -7.17 17.00
CA THR A 287 -4.75 -5.97 16.85
C THR A 287 -5.64 -4.82 16.39
N GLU A 288 -5.52 -3.68 17.06
CA GLU A 288 -6.02 -2.40 16.56
C GLU A 288 -4.86 -1.61 15.98
N TYR A 289 -5.00 -1.16 14.73
CA TYR A 289 -3.97 -0.42 14.02
C TYR A 289 -4.55 0.84 13.39
N VAL A 290 -3.70 1.83 13.15
CA VAL A 290 -4.06 3.01 12.36
C VAL A 290 -3.51 2.87 10.94
N ASN A 291 -4.23 3.43 9.98
CA ASN A 291 -3.79 3.53 8.59
C ASN A 291 -3.99 4.96 8.07
N GLY A 292 -2.87 5.64 7.81
CA GLY A 292 -2.80 6.97 7.22
C GLY A 292 -2.51 6.98 5.73
N ILE A 293 -2.63 5.84 5.05
CA ILE A 293 -2.42 5.69 3.60
C ILE A 293 -3.77 5.62 2.89
N GLY A 294 -3.96 6.50 1.92
CA GLY A 294 -5.12 6.53 1.04
C GLY A 294 -4.87 5.76 -0.27
N PRO A 295 -5.92 5.31 -0.98
CA PRO A 295 -7.30 5.29 -0.53
C PRO A 295 -7.52 4.21 0.55
N LYS A 296 -8.20 4.57 1.64
CA LYS A 296 -8.29 3.74 2.85
C LYS A 296 -8.85 2.34 2.59
N PHE A 297 -9.87 2.22 1.74
CA PHE A 297 -10.49 0.94 1.43
C PHE A 297 -9.48 -0.06 0.86
N TYR A 298 -8.54 0.41 0.04
CA TYR A 298 -7.56 -0.44 -0.63
C TYR A 298 -6.46 -0.87 0.34
N TRP A 299 -5.87 0.10 1.04
CA TRP A 299 -4.77 -0.17 1.97
C TRP A 299 -5.22 -0.92 3.23
N LYS A 300 -6.51 -0.83 3.59
CA LYS A 300 -7.11 -1.69 4.61
C LYS A 300 -7.03 -3.18 4.24
N LEU A 301 -7.22 -3.55 2.97
CA LEU A 301 -7.10 -4.96 2.55
C LEU A 301 -5.71 -5.51 2.82
N TRP A 302 -4.69 -4.73 2.48
CA TRP A 302 -3.29 -5.06 2.76
C TRP A 302 -2.98 -5.08 4.26
N GLY A 303 -3.43 -4.06 5.01
CA GLY A 303 -3.23 -3.99 6.46
C GLY A 303 -3.86 -5.17 7.19
N ASP A 304 -5.12 -5.48 6.88
CA ASP A 304 -5.85 -6.60 7.47
C ASP A 304 -5.17 -7.94 7.16
N TYR A 305 -4.77 -8.14 5.90
CA TYR A 305 -4.05 -9.33 5.47
C TYR A 305 -2.71 -9.50 6.20
N LEU A 306 -1.87 -8.46 6.23
CA LEU A 306 -0.54 -8.56 6.84
C LEU A 306 -0.62 -8.76 8.36
N ILE A 307 -1.57 -8.13 9.03
CA ILE A 307 -1.78 -8.33 10.47
C ILE A 307 -2.31 -9.73 10.77
N ASP A 308 -3.23 -10.26 9.94
CA ASP A 308 -3.69 -11.65 10.06
C ASP A 308 -2.52 -12.63 9.90
N GLU A 309 -1.64 -12.40 8.93
CA GLU A 309 -0.43 -13.20 8.73
C GLU A 309 0.55 -13.12 9.92
N ILE A 310 0.71 -11.94 10.53
CA ILE A 310 1.50 -11.78 11.77
C ILE A 310 0.85 -12.57 12.92
N HIS A 311 -0.47 -12.50 13.09
CA HIS A 311 -1.17 -13.29 14.09
C HIS A 311 -1.00 -14.79 13.85
N ARG A 312 -1.13 -15.25 12.60
CA ARG A 312 -0.93 -16.66 12.24
C ARG A 312 0.49 -17.11 12.55
N HIS A 313 1.51 -16.31 12.18
CA HIS A 313 2.90 -16.59 12.52
C HIS A 313 3.08 -16.82 14.02
N VAL A 314 2.61 -15.90 14.86
CA VAL A 314 2.72 -16.00 16.32
C VAL A 314 1.94 -17.21 16.87
N LEU A 315 0.67 -17.33 16.53
CA LEU A 315 -0.21 -18.36 17.07
C LEU A 315 0.19 -19.76 16.64
N THR A 316 0.59 -19.95 15.37
CA THR A 316 1.03 -21.26 14.87
C THR A 316 2.35 -21.69 15.51
N LYS A 317 3.29 -20.77 15.73
CA LYS A 317 4.56 -21.11 16.42
C LYS A 317 4.31 -21.51 17.87
N ILE A 318 3.41 -20.81 18.57
CA ILE A 318 2.98 -21.17 19.93
C ILE A 318 2.30 -22.55 19.93
N LYS A 319 1.35 -22.78 19.03
CA LYS A 319 0.67 -24.08 18.87
C LYS A 319 1.67 -25.21 18.69
N ASN A 320 2.57 -25.09 17.70
CA ASN A 320 3.54 -26.13 17.40
C ASN A 320 4.47 -26.40 18.58
N ASN A 321 4.91 -25.36 19.30
CA ASN A 321 5.77 -25.53 20.47
C ASN A 321 5.08 -26.26 21.63
N ILE A 322 3.76 -26.11 21.78
CA ILE A 322 2.98 -26.80 22.80
C ILE A 322 2.69 -28.24 22.37
N GLU A 323 2.24 -28.44 21.13
CA GLU A 323 1.76 -29.74 20.63
C GLU A 323 2.88 -30.71 20.22
N GLN A 324 4.10 -30.23 19.98
CA GLN A 324 5.26 -31.07 19.63
C GLN A 324 6.13 -31.42 20.85
N LYS A 325 5.68 -31.09 22.07
CA LYS A 325 6.26 -31.65 23.31
C LYS A 325 5.95 -33.13 23.43
#